data_AF-A0AAW2ZQ20-F1
#
_entry.id   AF-A0AAW2ZQ20-F1
#
_cell.length_a   1.000
_cell.length_b   1.000
_cell.length_c   1.000
_cell.angle_alpha   90.00
_cell.angle_beta   90.00
_cell.angle_gamma   90.00
#
_symmetry.space_group_name_H-M   'P 1'
#
loop_
_entity.id
_entity.type
_entity.pdbx_description
1 polymer ?
#
loop_
_entity_poly.entity_id
_entity_poly.type
_entity_poly.pdbx_seq_one_letter_code
_entity_poly.pdbx_strand_id
1 'polypeptide(L)'
;ILSKICVRCGRQITWRKKWERNWDTIKYCSEKCKKNRLDSLDEQLENYIMNSLQQRSDLMRTGRGQELRALTGRVDNVMVTSDEVEQAHSQKENELPQPEKQTDKISLYERTRQAARRLTDQGSVRITNSKGQNADPSFIKGTMFIKLPE
;
A
#
# COMPACT_ATOMS: atom_id res chain seq x y z
N ILE A 1 -12.38 8.34 19.33
CA ILE A 1 -11.67 7.04 19.27
C ILE A 1 -10.18 7.34 19.28
N LEU A 2 -9.44 6.90 20.29
CA LEU A 2 -7.97 6.95 20.26
C LEU A 2 -7.50 5.81 19.35
N SER A 3 -7.56 5.97 18.03
CA SER A 3 -7.04 4.98 17.08
C SER A 3 -5.55 5.26 16.87
N LYS A 4 -4.71 4.25 17.07
CA LYS A 4 -3.28 4.31 16.70
C LYS A 4 -3.05 3.52 15.43
N ILE A 5 -2.09 3.90 14.60
CA ILE A 5 -1.72 3.12 13.40
C ILE A 5 -0.45 2.32 13.68
N CYS A 6 -0.41 1.09 13.17
CA CYS A 6 0.77 0.25 13.25
C CYS A 6 1.86 0.77 12.31
N VAL A 7 3.01 1.15 12.86
CA VAL A 7 4.15 1.67 12.09
C VAL A 7 4.63 0.69 11.02
N ARG A 8 4.49 -0.61 11.25
CA ARG A 8 4.94 -1.63 10.28
C ARG A 8 3.96 -1.87 9.14
N CYS A 9 2.68 -2.09 9.45
CA CYS A 9 1.71 -2.58 8.48
C CYS A 9 0.64 -1.56 8.11
N GLY A 10 0.63 -0.38 8.74
CA GLY A 10 -0.35 0.69 8.52
C GLY A 10 -1.77 0.35 8.99
N ARG A 11 -2.00 -0.80 9.64
CA ARG A 11 -3.33 -1.18 10.14
C ARG A 11 -3.70 -0.39 11.40
N GLN A 12 -4.97 -0.01 11.50
CA GLN A 12 -5.53 0.54 12.73
C GLN A 12 -5.40 -0.46 13.89
N ILE A 13 -4.80 0.03 14.97
CA ILE A 13 -4.66 -0.66 16.25
C ILE A 13 -5.93 -0.40 17.04
N THR A 14 -6.69 -1.46 17.29
CA THR A 14 -7.85 -1.43 18.19
C THR A 14 -7.40 -1.68 19.63
N TRP A 15 -7.94 -0.92 20.58
CA TRP A 15 -7.63 -1.10 21.99
C TRP A 15 -7.93 -2.54 22.46
N ARG A 16 -7.10 -3.07 23.37
CA ARG A 16 -7.28 -4.39 23.99
C ARG A 16 -6.98 -4.29 25.48
N LYS A 17 -7.69 -5.05 26.32
CA LYS A 17 -7.49 -5.02 27.78
C LYS A 17 -6.03 -5.23 28.21
N LYS A 18 -5.29 -6.10 27.53
CA LYS A 18 -3.86 -6.34 27.78
C LYS A 18 -2.95 -5.11 27.60
N TRP A 19 -3.47 -4.05 27.00
CA TRP A 19 -2.74 -2.82 26.66
C TRP A 19 -3.12 -1.63 27.55
N GLU A 20 -3.97 -1.86 28.55
CA GLU A 20 -4.43 -0.82 29.49
C GLU A 20 -3.27 -0.04 30.13
N ARG A 21 -2.20 -0.73 30.54
CA ARG A 21 -1.07 -0.11 31.26
C ARG A 21 -0.05 0.59 30.37
N ASN A 22 -0.08 0.37 29.06
CA ASN A 22 0.97 0.84 28.15
C ASN A 22 0.45 1.37 26.82
N TRP A 23 -0.85 1.66 26.71
CA TRP A 23 -1.52 2.07 25.48
C TRP A 23 -0.78 3.20 24.75
N ASP A 24 -0.30 4.20 25.50
CA ASP A 24 0.37 5.36 24.93
C ASP A 24 1.66 5.01 24.17
N THR A 25 2.35 3.95 24.62
CA THR A 25 3.63 3.51 24.04
C THR A 25 3.48 2.50 22.90
N ILE A 26 2.26 2.04 22.60
CA ILE A 26 2.02 1.04 21.56
C ILE A 26 2.20 1.64 20.17
N LYS A 27 3.08 1.00 19.39
CA LYS A 27 3.39 1.36 17.99
C LYS A 27 3.06 0.26 16.98
N TYR A 28 2.80 -0.97 17.44
CA TYR A 28 2.65 -2.15 16.59
C TYR A 28 1.39 -2.95 16.95
N CYS A 29 0.70 -3.48 15.94
CA CYS A 29 -0.53 -4.26 16.13
C CYS A 29 -0.28 -5.70 16.63
N SER A 30 0.95 -6.20 16.51
CA SER A 30 1.35 -7.57 16.87
C SER A 30 2.84 -7.67 17.15
N GLU A 31 3.26 -8.71 17.88
CA GLU A 31 4.68 -9.02 18.07
C GLU A 31 5.39 -9.32 16.74
N LYS A 32 4.69 -9.91 15.77
CA LYS A 32 5.23 -10.11 14.40
C LYS A 32 5.60 -8.78 13.74
N CYS A 33 4.71 -7.79 13.79
CA CYS A 33 4.98 -6.45 13.27
C CYS A 33 6.07 -5.69 14.06
N LYS A 34 6.22 -5.98 15.35
CA LYS A 34 7.28 -5.40 16.17
C LYS A 34 8.66 -5.97 15.82
N LYS A 35 8.74 -7.27 15.54
CA LYS A 35 9.98 -7.96 15.15
C LYS A 35 10.38 -7.67 13.70
N ASN A 36 9.41 -7.56 12.81
CA ASN A 36 9.66 -7.32 11.39
C ASN A 36 9.64 -5.82 11.13
N ARG A 37 10.82 -5.19 11.02
CA ARG A 37 10.93 -3.77 10.63
C ARG A 37 10.60 -3.58 9.14
N LEU A 38 10.43 -2.32 8.73
CA LEU A 38 10.38 -1.96 7.32
C LEU A 38 11.75 -2.25 6.71
N ASP A 39 11.75 -2.77 5.49
CA ASP A 39 12.95 -3.02 4.69
C ASP A 39 12.93 -2.17 3.41
N SER A 40 13.98 -2.29 2.59
CA SER A 40 14.09 -1.54 1.34
C SER A 40 12.97 -1.85 0.36
N LEU A 41 12.35 -3.03 0.44
CA LEU A 41 11.25 -3.39 -0.44
C LEU A 41 9.95 -2.70 -0.02
N ASP A 42 9.71 -2.51 1.27
CA ASP A 42 8.61 -1.67 1.73
C ASP A 42 8.70 -0.23 1.19
N GLU A 43 9.90 0.35 1.21
CA GLU A 43 10.16 1.69 0.67
C GLU A 43 9.99 1.74 -0.85
N GLN A 44 10.50 0.73 -1.57
CA GLN A 44 10.33 0.63 -3.02
C GLN A 44 8.85 0.53 -3.42
N LEU A 45 8.03 -0.21 -2.67
CA LEU A 45 6.59 -0.32 -2.93
C LEU A 45 5.87 1.01 -2.71
N GLU A 46 6.21 1.75 -1.65
CA GLU A 46 5.66 3.09 -1.41
C GLU A 46 6.03 4.06 -2.54
N ASN A 47 7.31 4.11 -2.91
CA ASN A 47 7.81 4.96 -3.98
C ASN A 47 7.18 4.59 -5.33
N TYR A 48 7.00 3.30 -5.62
CA TYR A 48 6.35 2.86 -6.85
C TYR A 48 4.90 3.35 -6.94
N ILE A 49 4.14 3.21 -5.85
CA ILE A 49 2.75 3.69 -5.77
C ILE A 49 2.71 5.20 -6.03
N MET A 50 3.52 5.97 -5.31
CA MET A 50 3.52 7.43 -5.40
C MET A 50 3.98 7.94 -6.77
N ASN A 51 5.08 7.41 -7.30
CA ASN A 51 5.59 7.81 -8.61
C ASN A 51 4.60 7.48 -9.73
N SER A 52 3.95 6.31 -9.65
CA SER A 52 2.91 5.92 -10.61
C SER A 52 1.70 6.85 -10.56
N LEU A 53 1.24 7.22 -9.36
CA LEU A 53 0.13 8.15 -9.19
C LEU A 53 0.47 9.55 -9.68
N GLN A 54 1.66 10.05 -9.33
CA GLN A 54 2.12 11.39 -9.72
C GLN A 54 2.29 11.48 -11.24
N GLN A 55 2.92 10.49 -11.87
CA GLN A 55 3.06 10.43 -13.33
C GLN A 55 1.69 10.45 -14.02
N ARG A 56 0.74 9.61 -13.57
CA ARG A 56 -0.62 9.55 -14.13
C ARG A 56 -1.37 10.88 -13.94
N SER A 57 -1.20 11.52 -12.77
CA SER A 57 -1.76 12.85 -12.47
C SER A 57 -1.22 13.92 -13.41
N ASP A 58 0.09 13.95 -13.64
CA ASP A 58 0.73 14.92 -14.52
C ASP A 58 0.31 14.72 -15.99
N LEU A 59 0.18 13.49 -16.46
CA LEU A 59 -0.33 13.20 -17.80
C LEU A 59 -1.78 13.71 -17.97
N MET A 60 -2.64 13.50 -16.97
CA MET A 60 -4.00 14.06 -17.00
C MET A 60 -4.01 15.58 -17.02
N ARG A 61 -3.28 16.20 -16.09
CA ARG A 61 -3.24 17.66 -15.91
C ARG A 61 -2.69 18.38 -17.14
N THR A 62 -1.76 17.76 -17.87
CA THR A 62 -1.14 18.32 -19.07
C THR A 62 -1.86 17.97 -20.37
N GLY A 63 -3.04 17.33 -20.31
CA GLY A 63 -3.83 16.99 -21.49
C GLY A 63 -3.26 15.81 -22.32
N ARG A 64 -2.30 15.06 -21.78
CA ARG A 64 -1.63 13.93 -22.43
C ARG A 64 -2.40 12.61 -22.22
N GLY A 65 -3.72 12.66 -22.39
CA GLY A 65 -4.62 11.53 -22.14
C GLY A 65 -4.34 10.30 -23.01
N GLN A 66 -3.81 10.50 -24.23
CA GLN A 66 -3.41 9.38 -25.11
C GLN A 66 -2.24 8.58 -24.51
N GLU A 67 -1.28 9.25 -23.88
CA GLU A 67 -0.15 8.60 -23.21
C GLU A 67 -0.58 7.90 -21.92
N LEU A 68 -1.49 8.50 -21.16
CA LEU A 68 -2.10 7.83 -20.02
C LEU A 68 -2.83 6.55 -20.45
N ARG A 69 -3.57 6.61 -21.57
CA ARG A 69 -4.25 5.44 -22.13
C ARG A 69 -3.26 4.38 -22.58
N ALA A 70 -2.15 4.76 -23.20
CA ALA A 70 -1.09 3.82 -23.58
C ALA A 70 -0.45 3.16 -22.35
N LEU A 71 -0.24 3.91 -21.26
CA LEU A 71 0.39 3.42 -20.03
C LEU A 71 -0.54 2.51 -19.22
N THR A 72 -1.82 2.88 -19.10
CA THR A 72 -2.74 2.27 -18.11
C THR A 72 -3.88 1.48 -18.74
N GLY A 73 -4.10 1.63 -20.06
CA GLY A 73 -5.31 1.18 -20.74
C GLY A 73 -6.57 1.99 -20.38
N ARG A 74 -6.46 3.03 -19.54
CA ARG A 74 -7.57 3.84 -19.01
C ARG A 74 -7.41 5.31 -19.39
N VAL A 75 -8.51 6.04 -19.51
CA VAL A 75 -8.54 7.43 -20.01
C VAL A 75 -8.78 8.48 -18.93
N ASP A 76 -9.26 8.07 -17.76
CA ASP A 76 -9.91 8.95 -16.79
C ASP A 76 -9.51 8.72 -15.33
N ASN A 77 -8.87 7.59 -15.01
CA ASN A 77 -8.59 7.20 -13.63
C ASN A 77 -7.10 7.19 -13.30
N VAL A 78 -6.65 8.24 -12.59
CA VAL A 78 -5.36 8.28 -11.87
C VAL A 78 -5.46 7.38 -10.65
N MET A 79 -5.37 6.08 -10.89
CA MET A 79 -5.42 5.04 -9.86
C MET A 79 -4.27 4.06 -10.08
N VAL A 80 -3.82 3.39 -9.03
CA VAL A 80 -2.94 2.21 -9.13
C VAL A 80 -3.63 1.05 -8.42
N THR A 81 -3.62 -0.14 -9.01
CA THR A 81 -4.16 -1.35 -8.36
C THR A 81 -3.06 -2.11 -7.62
N SER A 82 -3.43 -2.94 -6.63
CA SER A 82 -2.50 -3.90 -6.03
C SER A 82 -1.79 -4.76 -7.07
N ASP A 83 -2.53 -5.18 -8.09
CA ASP A 83 -2.10 -6.13 -9.09
C ASP A 83 -1.05 -5.50 -10.04
N GLU A 84 -1.20 -4.21 -10.35
CA GLU A 84 -0.21 -3.43 -11.13
C GLU A 84 1.12 -3.28 -10.38
N VAL A 85 1.08 -3.13 -9.05
CA VAL A 85 2.29 -3.05 -8.22
C VAL A 85 3.02 -4.40 -8.18
N GLU A 86 2.26 -5.48 -8.02
CA GLU A 86 2.82 -6.84 -7.97
C GLU A 86 3.46 -7.24 -9.30
N GLN A 87 2.78 -7.00 -10.42
CA GLN A 87 3.32 -7.33 -11.76
C GLN A 87 4.63 -6.59 -12.04
N ALA A 88 4.71 -5.30 -11.70
CA ALA A 88 5.91 -4.51 -11.93
C ALA A 88 7.11 -4.96 -11.08
N HIS A 89 6.86 -5.44 -9.86
CA HIS A 89 7.92 -5.96 -8.98
C HIS A 89 8.34 -7.38 -9.34
N SER A 90 7.42 -8.27 -9.74
CA SER A 90 7.77 -9.62 -10.19
C SER A 90 8.59 -9.62 -11.49
N GLN A 91 8.40 -8.64 -12.37
CA GLN A 91 9.21 -8.49 -13.59
C GLN A 91 10.67 -8.07 -13.30
N LYS A 92 10.91 -7.34 -12.19
CA LYS A 92 12.27 -6.97 -11.74
C LYS A 92 12.98 -8.06 -10.92
N GLU A 93 12.23 -8.97 -10.29
CA GLU A 93 12.80 -10.09 -9.52
C GLU A 93 13.44 -11.18 -10.40
N ASN A 94 13.21 -11.20 -11.71
CA ASN A 94 13.86 -12.13 -12.65
C ASN A 94 15.38 -11.88 -12.82
N GLU A 95 15.94 -10.83 -12.22
CA GLU A 95 17.38 -10.50 -12.27
C GLU A 95 18.11 -10.68 -10.92
N LEU A 96 17.43 -11.02 -9.82
CA LEU A 96 18.04 -11.21 -8.49
C LEU A 96 18.10 -12.70 -8.08
N PRO A 97 19.18 -13.16 -7.42
CA PRO A 97 19.28 -14.54 -6.96
C PRO A 97 18.19 -14.86 -5.93
N GLN A 98 17.44 -15.93 -6.20
CA GLN A 98 16.32 -16.39 -5.38
C GLN A 98 16.84 -16.91 -4.03
N PRO A 99 16.48 -16.30 -2.88
CA PRO A 99 16.89 -16.83 -1.59
C PRO A 99 16.12 -18.11 -1.28
N GLU A 100 16.88 -19.15 -0.96
CA GLU A 100 16.40 -20.49 -0.68
C GLU A 100 15.48 -20.56 0.55
N LYS A 101 14.39 -21.35 0.42
CA LYS A 101 13.46 -21.88 1.44
C LYS A 101 12.61 -20.83 2.19
N GLN A 102 11.41 -20.61 1.64
CA GLN A 102 10.46 -19.55 1.95
C GLN A 102 9.27 -20.04 2.80
N THR A 103 9.48 -20.39 4.06
CA THR A 103 8.38 -20.59 5.03
C THR A 103 8.34 -19.37 5.95
N ASP A 104 7.24 -18.62 5.93
CA ASP A 104 6.92 -17.42 6.76
C ASP A 104 7.07 -16.00 6.16
N LYS A 105 7.43 -15.86 4.87
CA LYS A 105 7.41 -14.52 4.24
C LYS A 105 5.99 -14.09 3.88
N ILE A 106 5.66 -12.86 4.28
CA ILE A 106 4.44 -12.15 3.86
C ILE A 106 4.47 -12.02 2.34
N SER A 107 3.36 -12.32 1.65
CA SER A 107 3.30 -12.20 0.18
C SER A 107 3.54 -10.77 -0.28
N LEU A 108 4.04 -10.61 -1.51
CA LEU A 108 4.18 -9.29 -2.14
C LEU A 108 2.85 -8.53 -2.12
N TYR A 109 1.75 -9.24 -2.40
CA TYR A 109 0.37 -8.76 -2.27
C TYR A 109 0.07 -8.10 -0.91
N GLU A 110 0.36 -8.79 0.18
CA GLU A 110 0.12 -8.23 1.51
C GLU A 110 1.09 -7.10 1.84
N ARG A 111 2.33 -7.11 1.32
CA ARG A 111 3.25 -5.97 1.45
C ARG A 111 2.78 -4.73 0.70
N THR A 112 2.24 -4.88 -0.51
CA THR A 112 1.60 -3.79 -1.25
C THR A 112 0.43 -3.20 -0.45
N ARG A 113 -0.41 -4.04 0.17
CA ARG A 113 -1.47 -3.58 1.09
C ARG A 113 -0.90 -2.85 2.32
N GLN A 114 0.23 -3.26 2.86
CA GLN A 114 0.89 -2.57 3.96
C GLN A 114 1.42 -1.20 3.55
N ALA A 115 2.08 -1.10 2.40
CA ALA A 115 2.54 0.16 1.83
C ALA A 115 1.37 1.14 1.61
N ALA A 116 0.30 0.68 0.97
CA ALA A 116 -0.88 1.50 0.72
C ALA A 116 -1.52 2.02 2.03
N ARG A 117 -1.58 1.18 3.08
CA ARG A 117 -2.07 1.61 4.41
C ARG A 117 -1.19 2.69 5.04
N ARG A 118 0.13 2.54 4.96
CA ARG A 118 1.07 3.54 5.51
C ARG A 118 0.96 4.87 4.77
N LEU A 119 0.86 4.85 3.43
CA LEU A 119 0.61 6.05 2.63
C LEU A 119 -0.76 6.69 2.93
N THR A 120 -1.78 5.89 3.25
CA THR A 120 -3.10 6.40 3.65
C THR A 120 -3.04 7.10 5.01
N ASP A 121 -2.33 6.51 5.98
CA ASP A 121 -2.11 7.13 7.31
C ASP A 121 -1.35 8.47 7.20
N GLN A 122 -0.40 8.57 6.27
CA GLN A 122 0.31 9.81 5.96
C GLN A 122 -0.55 10.86 5.23
N GLY A 123 -1.74 10.50 4.75
CA GLY A 123 -2.58 11.36 3.92
C GLY A 123 -2.12 11.51 2.46
N SER A 124 -1.09 10.78 2.04
CA SER A 124 -0.51 10.85 0.70
C SER A 124 -1.39 10.20 -0.37
N VAL A 125 -2.24 9.25 0.02
CA VAL A 125 -3.18 8.54 -0.86
C VAL A 125 -4.51 8.29 -0.16
N ARG A 126 -5.54 7.99 -0.94
CA ARG A 126 -6.78 7.37 -0.49
C ARG A 126 -7.00 6.04 -1.18
N ILE A 127 -7.76 5.16 -0.53
CA ILE A 127 -8.03 3.83 -1.06
C ILE A 127 -9.53 3.63 -1.19
N THR A 128 -9.95 3.13 -2.35
CA THR A 128 -11.35 2.81 -2.63
C THR A 128 -11.56 1.34 -2.94
N ASN A 129 -12.76 0.84 -2.65
CA ASN A 129 -13.23 -0.44 -3.16
C ASN A 129 -13.63 -0.34 -4.65
N SER A 130 -14.07 -1.46 -5.24
CA SER A 130 -14.55 -1.49 -6.64
C SER A 130 -15.79 -0.63 -6.90
N LYS A 131 -16.51 -0.21 -5.86
CA LYS A 131 -17.64 0.72 -5.93
C LYS A 131 -17.22 2.20 -5.80
N GLY A 132 -15.93 2.49 -5.71
CA GLY A 132 -15.39 3.84 -5.54
C GLY A 132 -15.53 4.43 -4.12
N GLN A 133 -15.99 3.63 -3.15
CA GLN A 133 -16.16 4.08 -1.76
C GLN A 133 -14.83 3.98 -1.01
N ASN A 134 -14.52 4.98 -0.19
CA ASN A 134 -13.35 4.96 0.70
C ASN A 134 -13.37 3.71 1.57
N ALA A 135 -12.23 3.01 1.66
CA ALA A 135 -12.14 1.75 2.37
C ALA A 135 -10.75 1.58 3.00
N ASP A 136 -10.72 1.06 4.24
CA ASP A 136 -9.46 0.57 4.83
C ASP A 136 -9.08 -0.75 4.13
N PRO A 137 -7.85 -0.86 3.57
CA PRO A 137 -7.35 -2.06 2.89
C PRO A 137 -7.49 -3.33 3.71
N SER A 138 -7.49 -3.22 5.03
CA SER A 138 -7.66 -4.35 5.95
C SER A 138 -9.00 -5.07 5.78
N PHE A 139 -10.00 -4.45 5.15
CA PHE A 139 -11.34 -4.99 4.96
C PHE A 139 -11.75 -5.12 3.48
N ILE A 140 -10.94 -4.63 2.53
CA ILE A 140 -11.22 -4.78 1.11
C ILE A 140 -11.03 -6.24 0.71
N LYS A 141 -12.08 -6.85 0.14
CA LYS A 141 -12.01 -8.14 -0.55
C LYS A 141 -11.72 -7.87 -2.03
N GLY A 142 -10.69 -8.51 -2.58
CA GLY A 142 -10.27 -8.33 -3.98
C GLY A 142 -9.31 -7.15 -4.19
N THR A 143 -9.23 -6.68 -5.43
CA THR A 143 -8.36 -5.58 -5.86
C THR A 143 -8.71 -4.28 -5.12
N MET A 144 -7.70 -3.64 -4.56
CA MET A 144 -7.83 -2.29 -3.99
C MET A 144 -7.41 -1.25 -5.01
N PHE A 145 -8.06 -0.08 -4.96
CA PHE A 145 -7.82 1.02 -5.88
C PHE A 145 -7.17 2.15 -5.07
N ILE A 146 -5.91 2.48 -5.37
CA ILE A 146 -5.16 3.54 -4.70
C ILE A 146 -5.24 4.79 -5.57
N LYS A 147 -5.55 5.96 -4.98
CA LYS A 147 -5.71 7.24 -5.67
C LYS A 147 -5.00 8.36 -4.90
N LEU A 148 -4.65 9.45 -5.57
CA LEU A 148 -4.30 10.69 -4.87
C LEU A 148 -5.51 11.19 -4.05
N PRO A 149 -5.29 11.91 -2.94
CA PRO A 149 -6.35 12.62 -2.24
C PRO A 149 -7.00 13.66 -3.18
N GLU A 150 -8.26 14.01 -2.91
CA GLU A 150 -9.01 15.04 -3.64
C GLU A 150 -8.49 16.45 -3.33
#